data_AF-A0A9D7D3M4-F1
#
_entry.id   AF-A0A9D7D3M4-F1
#
_cell.length_a   1.000
_cell.length_b   1.000
_cell.length_c   1.000
_cell.angle_alpha   90.00
_cell.angle_beta   90.00
_cell.angle_gamma   90.00
#
_symmetry.space_group_name_H-M   'P 1'
#
loop_
_entity.id
_entity.type
_entity.pdbx_description
1 polymer ?
#
loop_
_entity_poly.entity_id
_entity_poly.type
_entity_poly.pdbx_seq_one_letter_code
_entity_poly.pdbx_strand_id
1 'polypeptide(L)'
;MDDAPVPYVWLAPAEGGAYAPSRAESELDGRLRAWAAARHVDIRQTLAPPEPLSDDTASGDAVEAELARARDALAAADATSVDAALGRADELLNAHPELLHAAWLRAEVERSRASRHARLEPKDDARAQRAWRYAASLDGGRTRGLGETVQGDAEPLSVEVRFTATADVEFIVDGRTLSRARSTAALEVVGAGEHHFLARRAGKTIWAAWLAPKEGLIQLPDLSEPACSRGDFARVRIHGGRIVASGVRCERWFAVRLDEAIAQCRGGACGVFLALKAAPSGPAPREAERPGAPTWLTWAAIGLGAALTAGSLVYATGAFDKPAHETRFVSGGIVVR
;
A
#
# COMPACT_ATOMS: atom_id res chain seq x y z
N MET A 1 -20.69 19.20 -19.33
CA MET A 1 -19.47 18.78 -18.63
C MET A 1 -18.33 19.12 -19.56
N ASP A 2 -17.62 20.20 -19.29
CA ASP A 2 -16.44 20.55 -20.08
C ASP A 2 -15.36 19.52 -19.78
N ASP A 3 -14.90 18.80 -20.80
CA ASP A 3 -13.77 17.88 -20.70
C ASP A 3 -12.53 18.70 -20.33
N ALA A 4 -12.18 18.68 -19.05
CA ALA A 4 -10.92 19.24 -18.60
C ALA A 4 -9.79 18.54 -19.39
N PRO A 5 -8.82 19.30 -19.96
CA PRO A 5 -7.78 18.72 -20.77
C PRO A 5 -6.95 17.72 -19.95
N VAL A 6 -6.85 16.48 -20.46
CA VAL A 6 -6.03 15.43 -19.82
C VAL A 6 -4.56 15.85 -19.85
N PRO A 7 -3.88 15.92 -18.70
CA PRO A 7 -2.48 16.33 -18.60
C PRO A 7 -1.55 15.31 -19.28
N TYR A 8 -0.42 15.79 -19.79
CA TYR A 8 0.61 14.92 -20.38
C TYR A 8 1.62 14.49 -19.33
N VAL A 9 1.99 13.22 -19.34
CA VAL A 9 3.16 12.72 -18.59
C VAL A 9 4.39 12.69 -19.49
N TRP A 10 5.60 12.88 -18.98
CA TRP A 10 6.80 12.83 -19.80
C TRP A 10 7.87 11.88 -19.24
N LEU A 11 8.66 11.29 -20.14
CA LEU A 11 9.84 10.49 -19.80
C LEU A 11 11.00 10.72 -20.76
N ALA A 12 12.22 10.48 -20.27
CA ALA A 12 13.44 10.42 -21.05
C ALA A 12 13.96 8.97 -21.20
N PRO A 13 13.40 8.16 -22.13
CA PRO A 13 13.92 6.82 -22.38
C PRO A 13 15.30 6.89 -23.04
N ALA A 14 16.29 6.13 -22.54
CA ALA A 14 17.59 6.01 -23.20
C ALA A 14 17.57 4.91 -24.29
N GLU A 15 18.55 4.97 -25.19
CA GLU A 15 18.83 3.86 -26.10
C GLU A 15 19.22 2.62 -25.30
N GLY A 16 18.52 1.50 -25.53
CA GLY A 16 18.72 0.26 -24.78
C GLY A 16 17.83 0.08 -23.53
N GLY A 17 16.96 1.05 -23.19
CA GLY A 17 15.88 0.85 -22.21
C GLY A 17 16.23 1.17 -20.74
N ALA A 18 17.42 1.69 -20.45
CA ALA A 18 17.69 2.32 -19.16
C ALA A 18 17.09 3.75 -19.13
N TYR A 19 16.64 4.22 -17.97
CA TYR A 19 16.25 5.63 -17.80
C TYR A 19 17.48 6.54 -17.90
N ALA A 20 17.29 7.78 -18.38
CA ALA A 20 18.37 8.76 -18.40
C ALA A 20 18.91 9.03 -16.97
N PRO A 21 20.22 9.31 -16.80
CA PRO A 21 20.77 9.62 -15.49
C PRO A 21 20.15 10.89 -14.88
N SER A 22 19.90 10.87 -13.57
CA SER A 22 19.11 11.86 -12.82
C SER A 22 19.48 13.34 -13.05
N ARG A 23 20.76 13.64 -13.31
CA ARG A 23 21.21 15.01 -13.57
C ARG A 23 20.74 15.52 -14.94
N ALA A 24 20.77 14.68 -15.97
CA ALA A 24 20.27 15.02 -17.31
C ALA A 24 18.74 15.20 -17.30
N GLU A 25 18.03 14.49 -16.43
CA GLU A 25 16.59 14.66 -16.25
C GLU A 25 16.22 16.05 -15.71
N SER A 26 17.01 16.64 -14.81
CA SER A 26 16.69 17.94 -14.21
C SER A 26 16.72 19.11 -15.20
N GLU A 27 17.73 19.16 -16.08
CA GLU A 27 17.84 20.20 -17.11
C GLU A 27 16.78 20.01 -18.20
N LEU A 28 16.51 18.76 -18.58
CA LEU A 28 15.48 18.41 -19.55
C LEU A 28 14.07 18.75 -19.02
N ASP A 29 13.79 18.50 -17.73
CA ASP A 29 12.52 18.85 -17.08
C ASP A 29 12.25 20.36 -17.16
N GLY A 30 13.24 21.19 -16.81
CA GLY A 30 13.11 22.65 -16.88
C GLY A 30 12.78 23.14 -18.29
N ARG A 31 13.48 22.61 -19.30
CA ARG A 31 13.26 22.97 -20.71
C ARG A 31 11.93 22.47 -21.26
N LEU A 32 11.54 21.26 -20.88
CA LEU A 32 10.25 20.69 -21.28
C LEU A 32 9.09 21.48 -20.67
N ARG A 33 9.18 21.87 -19.39
CA ARG A 33 8.20 22.74 -18.74
C ARG A 33 8.09 24.09 -19.45
N ALA A 34 9.21 24.70 -19.84
CA ALA A 34 9.19 25.94 -20.62
C ALA A 34 8.53 25.76 -22.00
N TRP A 35 8.87 24.68 -22.72
CA TRP A 35 8.27 24.33 -24.00
C TRP A 35 6.74 24.12 -23.90
N ALA A 36 6.31 23.47 -22.82
CA ALA A 36 4.91 23.15 -22.55
C ALA A 36 4.11 24.39 -22.16
N ALA A 37 4.66 25.23 -21.30
CA ALA A 37 4.07 26.51 -20.91
C ALA A 37 3.83 27.41 -22.13
N ALA A 38 4.80 27.50 -23.04
CA ALA A 38 4.68 28.27 -24.28
C ALA A 38 3.58 27.75 -25.24
N ARG A 39 3.07 26.53 -25.03
CA ARG A 39 2.05 25.88 -25.85
C ARG A 39 0.76 25.60 -25.08
N HIS A 40 0.64 26.12 -23.85
CA HIS A 40 -0.49 25.87 -22.96
C HIS A 40 -0.76 24.37 -22.72
N VAL A 41 0.31 23.58 -22.64
CA VAL A 41 0.23 22.14 -22.35
C VAL A 41 0.51 21.92 -20.86
N ASP A 42 -0.43 21.31 -20.14
CA ASP A 42 -0.19 20.85 -18.76
C ASP A 42 0.67 19.58 -18.80
N ILE A 43 1.89 19.66 -18.27
CA ILE A 43 2.78 18.51 -18.12
C ILE A 43 2.91 18.16 -16.65
N ARG A 44 2.63 16.90 -16.34
CA ARG A 44 2.80 16.30 -15.02
C ARG A 44 3.94 15.30 -15.02
N GLN A 45 4.55 15.13 -13.86
CA GLN A 45 5.44 13.99 -13.65
C GLN A 45 4.62 12.69 -13.61
N THR A 46 5.28 11.58 -13.92
CA THR A 46 4.70 10.24 -13.72
C THR A 46 4.16 10.14 -12.30
N LEU A 47 3.01 9.48 -12.14
CA LEU A 47 2.53 9.19 -10.81
C LEU A 47 3.56 8.29 -10.13
N ALA A 48 3.96 8.69 -8.91
CA ALA A 48 4.67 7.76 -8.06
C ALA A 48 3.76 6.52 -7.88
N PRO A 49 4.32 5.30 -7.93
CA PRO A 49 3.56 4.15 -7.48
C PRO A 49 3.11 4.40 -6.02
N PRO A 50 1.99 3.79 -5.58
CA PRO A 50 1.61 3.81 -4.17
C PRO A 50 2.83 3.46 -3.32
N GLU A 51 3.00 4.17 -2.21
CA GLU A 51 4.10 3.89 -1.31
C GLU A 51 3.96 2.43 -0.84
N PRO A 52 5.01 1.61 -1.02
CA PRO A 52 4.96 0.24 -0.54
C PRO A 52 4.76 0.25 0.98
N LEU A 53 4.07 -0.77 1.50
CA LEU A 53 3.99 -0.97 2.94
C LEU A 53 5.41 -1.20 3.46
N SER A 54 5.80 -0.40 4.46
CA SER A 54 7.10 -0.51 5.09
C SER A 54 7.14 -1.74 5.96
N ASP A 55 8.17 -2.57 5.81
CA ASP A 55 8.44 -3.67 6.74
C ASP A 55 8.98 -3.05 8.03
N ASP A 56 8.10 -2.84 9.02
CA ASP A 56 8.48 -2.27 10.31
C ASP A 56 9.09 -3.33 11.22
N THR A 57 10.41 -3.49 11.12
CA THR A 57 11.15 -4.46 11.94
C THR A 57 10.95 -4.24 13.44
N ALA A 58 10.72 -2.99 13.88
CA ALA A 58 10.50 -2.70 15.29
C ALA A 58 9.17 -3.27 15.79
N SER A 59 8.15 -3.34 14.92
CA SER A 59 6.89 -3.99 15.23
C SER A 59 7.05 -5.52 15.37
N GLY A 60 7.89 -6.14 14.55
CA GLY A 60 8.28 -7.55 14.71
C GLY A 60 8.94 -7.81 16.07
N ASP A 61 9.95 -7.01 16.42
CA ASP A 61 10.65 -7.10 17.72
C ASP A 61 9.69 -6.91 18.91
N ALA A 62 8.70 -6.03 18.79
CA ALA A 62 7.69 -5.80 19.82
C ALA A 62 6.79 -7.03 20.04
N VAL A 63 6.38 -7.70 18.96
CA VAL A 63 5.62 -8.96 19.05
C VAL A 63 6.45 -10.05 19.72
N GLU A 64 7.72 -10.20 19.34
CA GLU A 64 8.63 -11.17 19.96
C GLU A 64 8.85 -10.90 21.45
N ALA A 65 8.95 -9.63 21.85
CA ALA A 65 9.06 -9.23 23.24
C ALA A 65 7.79 -9.60 24.05
N GLU A 66 6.58 -9.46 23.48
CA GLU A 66 5.36 -9.96 24.11
C GLU A 66 5.31 -11.49 24.19
N LEU A 67 5.78 -12.20 23.16
CA LEU A 67 5.88 -13.66 23.20
C LEU A 67 6.88 -14.13 24.27
N ALA A 68 8.01 -13.44 24.44
CA ALA A 68 8.96 -13.70 25.52
C ALA A 68 8.31 -13.49 26.90
N ARG A 69 7.59 -12.37 27.11
CA ARG A 69 6.82 -12.12 28.34
C ARG A 69 5.78 -13.21 28.62
N ALA A 70 5.09 -13.70 27.59
CA ALA A 70 4.14 -14.79 27.74
C ALA A 70 4.82 -16.10 28.18
N ARG A 71 6.02 -16.41 27.66
CA ARG A 71 6.80 -17.59 28.07
C ARG A 71 7.26 -17.49 29.53
N ASP A 72 7.75 -16.33 29.95
CA ASP A 72 8.16 -16.09 31.35
C ASP A 72 6.97 -16.21 32.31
N ALA A 73 5.82 -15.62 31.96
CA ALA A 73 4.59 -15.73 32.74
C ALA A 73 4.07 -17.17 32.81
N LEU A 74 4.17 -17.93 31.72
CA LEU A 74 3.80 -19.35 31.69
C LEU A 74 4.70 -20.17 32.63
N ALA A 75 6.00 -19.89 32.68
CA ALA A 75 6.94 -20.53 33.59
C ALA A 75 6.65 -20.19 35.07
N ALA A 76 6.16 -18.97 35.33
CA ALA A 76 5.71 -18.53 36.64
C ALA A 76 4.29 -19.00 37.02
N ALA A 77 3.61 -19.75 36.14
CA ALA A 77 2.23 -20.19 36.29
C ALA A 77 1.20 -19.06 36.47
N ASP A 78 1.46 -17.87 35.90
CA ASP A 78 0.57 -16.71 35.94
C ASP A 78 -0.29 -16.64 34.66
N ALA A 79 -1.49 -17.23 34.71
CA ALA A 79 -2.40 -17.28 33.57
C ALA A 79 -2.87 -15.89 33.09
N THR A 80 -3.00 -14.92 33.99
CA THR A 80 -3.51 -13.58 33.63
C THR A 80 -2.46 -12.82 32.84
N SER A 81 -1.19 -12.87 33.27
CA SER A 81 -0.09 -12.23 32.57
C SER A 81 0.19 -12.90 31.21
N VAL A 82 0.05 -14.22 31.11
CA VAL A 82 0.10 -14.93 29.82
C VAL A 82 -0.96 -14.39 28.85
N ASP A 83 -2.22 -14.32 29.29
CA ASP A 83 -3.33 -13.85 28.43
C ASP A 83 -3.14 -12.40 27.99
N ALA A 84 -2.71 -11.53 28.90
CA ALA A 84 -2.48 -10.13 28.58
C ALA A 84 -1.33 -9.96 27.56
N ALA A 85 -0.23 -10.71 27.71
CA ALA A 85 0.88 -10.67 26.76
C ALA A 85 0.50 -11.23 25.38
N LEU A 86 -0.20 -12.37 25.35
CA LEU A 86 -0.67 -12.97 24.09
C LEU A 86 -1.74 -12.13 23.40
N GLY A 87 -2.57 -11.40 24.16
CA GLY A 87 -3.52 -10.43 23.62
C GLY A 87 -2.82 -9.27 22.92
N ARG A 88 -1.80 -8.66 23.57
CA ARG A 88 -1.01 -7.57 22.97
C ARG A 88 -0.24 -8.02 21.73
N ALA A 89 0.35 -9.22 21.75
CA ALA A 89 1.01 -9.79 20.58
C ALA A 89 0.03 -9.94 19.40
N ASP A 90 -1.19 -10.41 19.66
CA ASP A 90 -2.25 -10.56 18.67
C ASP A 90 -2.68 -9.20 18.08
N GLU A 91 -2.90 -8.20 18.94
CA GLU A 91 -3.24 -6.82 18.55
C GLU A 91 -2.17 -6.21 17.63
N LEU A 92 -0.88 -6.35 17.99
CA LEU A 92 0.24 -5.89 17.16
C LEU A 92 0.26 -6.58 15.80
N LEU A 93 0.05 -7.90 15.74
CA LEU A 93 0.02 -8.64 14.48
C LEU A 93 -1.17 -8.25 13.59
N ASN A 94 -2.32 -7.93 14.18
CA ASN A 94 -3.48 -7.43 13.44
C ASN A 94 -3.25 -6.00 12.91
N ALA A 95 -2.49 -5.17 13.65
CA ALA A 95 -2.12 -3.82 13.25
C ALA A 95 -1.04 -3.78 12.16
N HIS A 96 -0.18 -4.81 12.11
CA HIS A 96 0.97 -4.90 11.20
C HIS A 96 0.94 -6.16 10.31
N PRO A 97 -0.08 -6.33 9.46
CA PRO A 97 -0.14 -7.46 8.53
C PRO A 97 0.97 -7.41 7.47
N GLU A 98 1.67 -6.29 7.29
CA GLU A 98 2.74 -6.15 6.30
C GLU A 98 4.03 -6.92 6.64
N LEU A 99 4.19 -7.38 7.89
CA LEU A 99 5.36 -8.13 8.33
C LEU A 99 5.48 -9.46 7.58
N LEU A 100 6.64 -9.73 6.99
CA LEU A 100 6.86 -10.94 6.20
C LEU A 100 6.72 -12.24 7.00
N HIS A 101 7.01 -12.20 8.30
CA HIS A 101 6.96 -13.35 9.21
C HIS A 101 5.72 -13.32 10.14
N ALA A 102 4.70 -12.49 9.84
CA ALA A 102 3.49 -12.35 10.66
C ALA A 102 2.77 -13.69 10.92
N ALA A 103 2.61 -14.52 9.89
CA ALA A 103 2.00 -15.84 10.01
C ALA A 103 2.72 -16.75 11.03
N TRP A 104 4.06 -16.73 11.00
CA TRP A 104 4.87 -17.50 11.93
C TRP A 104 4.73 -16.99 13.36
N LEU A 105 4.74 -15.67 13.56
CA LEU A 105 4.52 -15.08 14.89
C LEU A 105 3.11 -15.37 15.42
N ARG A 106 2.08 -15.33 14.57
CA ARG A 106 0.71 -15.73 14.94
C ARG A 106 0.65 -17.20 15.33
N ALA A 107 1.36 -18.07 14.62
CA ALA A 107 1.49 -19.48 15.01
C ALA A 107 2.12 -19.62 16.41
N GLU A 108 3.17 -18.85 16.73
CA GLU A 108 3.78 -18.84 18.07
C GLU A 108 2.82 -18.35 19.17
N VAL A 109 2.00 -17.33 18.88
CA VAL A 109 0.92 -16.89 19.78
C VAL A 109 -0.03 -18.05 20.07
N GLU A 110 -0.47 -18.76 19.04
CA GLU A 110 -1.41 -19.89 19.17
C GLU A 110 -0.80 -21.10 19.88
N ARG A 111 0.48 -21.42 19.65
CA ARG A 111 1.20 -22.45 20.44
C ARG A 111 1.28 -22.08 21.92
N SER A 112 1.49 -20.81 22.21
CA SER A 112 1.52 -20.30 23.59
C SER A 112 0.13 -20.35 24.23
N ARG A 113 -0.94 -20.02 23.49
CA ARG A 113 -2.34 -20.23 23.93
C ARG A 113 -2.63 -21.70 24.20
N ALA A 114 -2.20 -22.60 23.33
CA ALA A 114 -2.33 -24.04 23.55
C ALA A 114 -1.63 -24.48 24.84
N SER A 115 -0.39 -24.04 25.04
CA SER A 115 0.39 -24.34 26.25
C SER A 115 -0.24 -23.79 27.52
N ARG A 116 -0.82 -22.57 27.47
CA ARG A 116 -1.62 -22.02 28.57
C ARG A 116 -2.71 -23.00 28.93
N HIS A 117 -3.62 -23.29 28.00
CA HIS A 117 -4.85 -24.04 28.29
C HIS A 117 -4.60 -25.49 28.71
N ALA A 118 -3.46 -26.08 28.33
CA ALA A 118 -3.08 -27.42 28.76
C ALA A 118 -2.43 -27.45 30.17
N ARG A 119 -1.74 -26.37 30.58
CA ARG A 119 -0.87 -26.40 31.77
C ARG A 119 -1.41 -25.63 32.97
N LEU A 120 -2.06 -24.49 32.75
CA LEU A 120 -2.51 -23.60 33.82
C LEU A 120 -4.03 -23.69 34.02
N GLU A 121 -4.47 -23.44 35.25
CA GLU A 121 -5.90 -23.42 35.57
C GLU A 121 -6.59 -22.13 35.06
N PRO A 122 -7.86 -22.20 34.61
CA PRO A 122 -8.61 -23.43 34.36
C PRO A 122 -8.11 -24.13 33.10
N LYS A 123 -7.84 -25.44 33.21
CA LYS A 123 -7.43 -26.25 32.07
C LYS A 123 -8.59 -26.49 31.10
N ASP A 124 -8.28 -26.46 29.80
CA ASP A 124 -9.23 -26.72 28.72
C ASP A 124 -8.49 -27.38 27.54
N ASP A 125 -8.41 -28.71 27.58
CA ASP A 125 -7.70 -29.51 26.57
C ASP A 125 -8.30 -29.34 25.18
N ALA A 126 -9.63 -29.14 25.08
CA ALA A 126 -10.29 -28.95 23.80
C ALA A 126 -9.88 -27.61 23.17
N ARG A 127 -9.79 -26.55 23.98
CA ARG A 127 -9.29 -25.24 23.52
C ARG A 127 -7.80 -25.28 23.21
N ALA A 128 -7.01 -26.01 23.99
CA ALA A 128 -5.60 -26.23 23.71
C ALA A 128 -5.38 -26.90 22.35
N GLN A 129 -6.13 -27.97 22.05
CA GLN A 129 -6.08 -28.67 20.77
C GLN A 129 -6.55 -27.82 19.58
N ARG A 130 -7.55 -26.95 19.77
CA ARG A 130 -7.97 -26.01 18.72
C ARG A 130 -6.88 -24.99 18.40
N ALA A 131 -6.29 -24.38 19.42
CA ALA A 131 -5.19 -23.43 19.25
C ALA A 131 -3.97 -24.09 18.59
N TRP A 132 -3.62 -25.32 18.98
CA TRP A 132 -2.51 -26.05 18.35
C TRP A 132 -2.75 -26.35 16.86
N ARG A 133 -3.95 -26.81 16.50
CA ARG A 133 -4.32 -27.04 15.08
C ARG A 133 -4.27 -25.77 14.27
N TYR A 134 -4.71 -24.64 14.84
CA TYR A 134 -4.66 -23.36 14.18
C TYR A 134 -3.22 -22.83 14.01
N ALA A 135 -2.36 -23.02 15.02
CA ALA A 135 -0.93 -22.74 14.86
C ALA A 135 -0.30 -23.57 13.72
N ALA A 136 -0.66 -24.85 13.61
CA ALA A 136 -0.15 -25.74 12.58
C ALA A 136 -0.58 -25.32 11.17
N SER A 137 -1.78 -24.76 10.99
CA SER A 137 -2.22 -24.26 9.68
C SER A 137 -1.50 -23.00 9.21
N LEU A 138 -0.90 -22.23 10.13
CA LEU A 138 -0.19 -20.98 9.85
C LEU A 138 1.33 -21.15 9.65
N ASP A 139 1.90 -22.30 10.05
CA ASP A 139 3.37 -22.50 10.13
C ASP A 139 4.07 -22.65 8.76
N GLY A 140 3.34 -22.49 7.65
CA GLY A 140 3.91 -22.52 6.30
C GLY A 140 4.61 -23.82 5.90
N GLY A 141 4.41 -24.91 6.65
CA GLY A 141 5.09 -26.19 6.42
C GLY A 141 6.50 -26.29 7.01
N ARG A 142 6.84 -25.47 8.02
CA ARG A 142 8.09 -25.58 8.78
C ARG A 142 8.28 -27.02 9.29
N THR A 143 9.54 -27.46 9.31
CA THR A 143 9.91 -28.72 9.94
C THR A 143 9.66 -28.66 11.44
N ARG A 144 8.98 -29.68 11.98
CA ARG A 144 8.67 -29.79 13.40
C ARG A 144 9.93 -29.75 14.25
N GLY A 145 9.84 -29.07 15.39
CA GLY A 145 10.86 -29.08 16.43
C GLY A 145 10.91 -30.41 17.19
N LEU A 146 12.05 -30.68 17.83
CA LEU A 146 12.20 -31.84 18.73
C LEU A 146 11.18 -31.75 19.88
N GLY A 147 10.36 -32.78 20.04
CA GLY A 147 9.33 -32.85 21.08
C GLY A 147 7.96 -32.29 20.69
N GLU A 148 7.79 -31.75 19.47
CA GLU A 148 6.47 -31.39 18.95
C GLU A 148 5.68 -32.65 18.57
N THR A 149 4.61 -32.95 19.31
CA THR A 149 3.70 -34.06 18.98
C THR A 149 2.67 -33.61 17.93
N VAL A 150 2.40 -34.48 16.96
CA VAL A 150 1.36 -34.27 15.95
C VAL A 150 0.00 -34.37 16.62
N GLN A 151 -0.74 -33.26 16.68
CA GLN A 151 -2.15 -33.27 17.09
C GLN A 151 -3.02 -32.91 15.89
N GLY A 152 -3.19 -33.88 15.00
CA GLY A 152 -4.07 -33.81 13.84
C GLY A 152 -3.60 -32.84 12.74
N ASP A 153 -3.86 -33.19 11.50
CA ASP A 153 -3.71 -32.25 10.39
C ASP A 153 -4.97 -31.38 10.30
N ALA A 154 -4.81 -30.11 9.93
CA ALA A 154 -5.96 -29.26 9.61
C ALA A 154 -6.66 -29.81 8.35
N GLU A 155 -7.99 -29.80 8.34
CA GLU A 155 -8.74 -30.15 7.13
C GLU A 155 -8.41 -29.13 6.03
N PRO A 156 -7.99 -29.59 4.84
CA PRO A 156 -7.60 -28.70 3.76
C PRO A 156 -8.83 -28.04 3.12
N LEU A 157 -8.82 -26.71 3.03
CA LEU A 157 -9.78 -25.91 2.25
C LEU A 157 -9.17 -25.53 0.91
N SER A 158 -9.94 -25.75 -0.17
CA SER A 158 -9.59 -25.26 -1.49
C SER A 158 -10.15 -23.84 -1.69
N VAL A 159 -9.26 -22.90 -2.01
CA VAL A 159 -9.62 -21.49 -2.16
C VAL A 159 -9.02 -20.93 -3.44
N GLU A 160 -9.85 -20.38 -4.31
CA GLU A 160 -9.38 -19.60 -5.45
C GLU A 160 -9.16 -18.15 -5.01
N VAL A 161 -7.99 -17.57 -5.30
CA VAL A 161 -7.72 -16.15 -5.05
C VAL A 161 -7.68 -15.40 -6.38
N ARG A 162 -8.62 -14.47 -6.55
CA ARG A 162 -8.70 -13.58 -7.72
C ARG A 162 -8.25 -12.17 -7.36
N PHE A 163 -7.45 -11.60 -8.23
CA PHE A 163 -7.01 -10.21 -8.14
C PHE A 163 -6.81 -9.64 -9.53
N THR A 164 -6.47 -8.37 -9.63
CA THR A 164 -6.01 -7.79 -10.89
C THR A 164 -4.72 -7.04 -10.60
N ALA A 165 -3.73 -7.20 -11.47
CA ALA A 165 -2.46 -6.52 -11.37
C ALA A 165 -1.90 -6.26 -12.77
N THR A 166 -1.31 -5.09 -12.95
CA THR A 166 -0.72 -4.68 -14.23
C THR A 166 0.72 -5.14 -14.43
N ALA A 167 1.34 -5.63 -13.36
CA ALA A 167 2.64 -6.26 -13.35
C ALA A 167 2.57 -7.58 -12.57
N ASP A 168 3.61 -8.39 -12.70
CA ASP A 168 3.69 -9.65 -11.96
C ASP A 168 3.73 -9.35 -10.45
N VAL A 169 2.82 -9.97 -9.71
CA VAL A 169 2.75 -9.89 -8.25
C VAL A 169 3.12 -11.25 -7.69
N GLU A 170 4.04 -11.25 -6.74
CA GLU A 170 4.33 -12.41 -5.90
C GLU A 170 3.29 -12.46 -4.80
N PHE A 171 2.49 -13.54 -4.78
CA PHE A 171 1.47 -13.74 -3.78
C PHE A 171 1.92 -14.78 -2.75
N ILE A 172 1.85 -14.41 -1.48
CA ILE A 172 2.35 -15.18 -0.34
C ILE A 172 1.17 -15.43 0.60
N VAL A 173 1.00 -16.68 1.02
CA VAL A 173 0.00 -17.07 2.02
C VAL A 173 0.71 -17.84 3.12
N ASP A 174 0.59 -17.37 4.35
CA ASP A 174 1.25 -17.93 5.53
C ASP A 174 2.76 -18.17 5.33
N GLY A 175 3.43 -17.20 4.72
CA GLY A 175 4.87 -17.28 4.38
C GLY A 175 5.21 -18.16 3.18
N ARG A 176 4.23 -18.84 2.54
CA ARG A 176 4.44 -19.66 1.34
C ARG A 176 4.12 -18.88 0.07
N THR A 177 5.11 -18.74 -0.82
CA THR A 177 4.88 -18.18 -2.16
C THR A 177 4.11 -19.16 -3.02
N LEU A 178 2.96 -18.74 -3.57
CA LEU A 178 2.13 -19.60 -4.42
C LEU A 178 2.56 -19.57 -5.88
N SER A 179 2.63 -18.36 -6.44
CA SER A 179 3.00 -18.13 -7.83
C SER A 179 3.21 -16.64 -8.07
N ARG A 180 3.82 -16.32 -9.21
CA ARG A 180 3.79 -14.97 -9.78
C ARG A 180 2.69 -14.92 -10.83
N ALA A 181 1.68 -14.11 -10.60
CA ALA A 181 0.53 -13.99 -11.49
C ALA A 181 0.06 -12.54 -11.62
N ARG A 182 -0.78 -12.28 -12.64
CA ARG A 182 -1.38 -10.96 -12.91
C ARG A 182 -2.89 -10.89 -12.62
N SER A 183 -3.56 -12.03 -12.50
CA SER A 183 -5.03 -12.08 -12.42
C SER A 183 -5.57 -13.15 -11.47
N THR A 184 -4.90 -14.28 -11.37
CA THR A 184 -5.45 -15.45 -10.68
C THR A 184 -4.32 -16.27 -10.10
N ALA A 185 -4.46 -16.64 -8.83
CA ALA A 185 -3.65 -17.65 -8.17
C ALA A 185 -4.59 -18.67 -7.55
N ALA A 186 -4.48 -19.92 -7.99
CA ALA A 186 -5.16 -21.02 -7.31
C ALA A 186 -4.37 -21.37 -6.04
N LEU A 187 -5.06 -21.47 -4.91
CA LEU A 187 -4.50 -21.95 -3.65
C LEU A 187 -5.19 -23.28 -3.31
N GLU A 188 -4.45 -24.37 -3.37
CA GLU A 188 -5.04 -25.70 -3.16
C GLU A 188 -5.36 -26.00 -1.69
N VAL A 189 -4.67 -25.40 -0.71
CA VAL A 189 -4.84 -25.78 0.71
C VAL A 189 -4.54 -24.63 1.68
N VAL A 190 -5.55 -24.18 2.41
CA VAL A 190 -5.42 -23.50 3.72
C VAL A 190 -6.26 -24.24 4.76
N GLY A 191 -5.82 -24.26 6.02
CA GLY A 191 -6.65 -24.78 7.10
C GLY A 191 -7.88 -23.91 7.35
N ALA A 192 -8.76 -24.30 8.26
CA ALA A 192 -9.79 -23.39 8.76
C ALA A 192 -9.18 -22.36 9.73
N GLY A 193 -9.59 -21.10 9.63
CA GLY A 193 -9.12 -20.01 10.49
C GLY A 193 -8.86 -18.73 9.71
N GLU A 194 -8.25 -17.73 10.35
CA GLU A 194 -7.67 -16.60 9.62
C GLU A 194 -6.29 -16.98 9.09
N HIS A 195 -5.96 -16.47 7.92
CA HIS A 195 -4.71 -16.71 7.23
C HIS A 195 -4.08 -15.39 6.83
N HIS A 196 -2.77 -15.36 6.78
CA HIS A 196 -1.99 -14.20 6.41
C HIS A 196 -1.84 -14.17 4.89
N PHE A 197 -2.30 -13.11 4.26
CA PHE A 197 -2.15 -12.89 2.82
C PHE A 197 -1.28 -11.67 2.58
N LEU A 198 -0.31 -11.81 1.68
CA LEU A 198 0.63 -10.75 1.35
C LEU A 198 0.91 -10.74 -0.15
N ALA A 199 0.86 -9.54 -0.75
CA ALA A 199 1.17 -9.32 -2.15
C ALA A 199 2.42 -8.44 -2.28
N ARG A 200 3.40 -8.89 -3.07
CA ARG A 200 4.65 -8.16 -3.34
C ARG A 200 4.82 -7.85 -4.81
N ARG A 201 5.41 -6.69 -5.07
CA ARG A 201 5.88 -6.29 -6.41
C ARG A 201 7.33 -5.90 -6.32
N ALA A 202 8.17 -6.50 -7.17
CA ALA A 202 9.61 -6.24 -7.21
C ALA A 202 10.28 -6.29 -5.80
N GLY A 203 9.86 -7.25 -4.97
CA GLY A 203 10.37 -7.44 -3.60
C GLY A 203 9.78 -6.50 -2.54
N LYS A 204 8.85 -5.60 -2.88
CA LYS A 204 8.21 -4.70 -1.92
C LYS A 204 6.77 -5.11 -1.65
N THR A 205 6.33 -5.03 -0.40
CA THR A 205 4.94 -5.31 -0.01
C THR A 205 4.03 -4.18 -0.51
N ILE A 206 2.99 -4.53 -1.27
CA ILE A 206 2.02 -3.56 -1.82
C ILE A 206 0.62 -3.72 -1.22
N TRP A 207 0.37 -4.86 -0.56
CA TRP A 207 -0.88 -5.15 0.13
C TRP A 207 -0.66 -6.32 1.08
N ALA A 208 -1.30 -6.28 2.25
CA ALA A 208 -1.33 -7.38 3.19
C ALA A 208 -2.61 -7.36 4.03
N ALA A 209 -3.10 -8.53 4.43
CA ALA A 209 -4.28 -8.65 5.30
C ALA A 209 -4.33 -10.02 6.00
N TRP A 210 -5.04 -10.05 7.13
CA TRP A 210 -5.57 -11.27 7.71
C TRP A 210 -6.97 -11.52 7.16
N LEU A 211 -7.20 -12.67 6.54
CA LEU A 211 -8.52 -13.04 6.00
C LEU A 211 -8.91 -14.41 6.51
N ALA A 212 -10.18 -14.61 6.86
CA ALA A 212 -10.75 -15.92 7.15
C ALA A 212 -11.36 -16.54 5.88
N PRO A 213 -10.59 -17.30 5.07
CA PRO A 213 -11.11 -17.99 3.90
C PRO A 213 -12.30 -18.88 4.26
N LYS A 214 -13.30 -18.88 3.39
CA LYS A 214 -14.27 -19.97 3.27
C LYS A 214 -14.00 -20.69 1.95
N GLU A 215 -14.44 -21.94 1.84
CA GLU A 215 -14.36 -22.65 0.55
C GLU A 215 -14.92 -21.80 -0.59
N GLY A 216 -14.25 -21.84 -1.74
CA GLY A 216 -14.64 -21.08 -2.92
C GLY A 216 -13.69 -19.94 -3.23
N LEU A 217 -14.23 -18.73 -3.43
CA LEU A 217 -13.51 -17.62 -4.05
C LEU A 217 -13.25 -16.47 -3.08
N ILE A 218 -11.99 -16.02 -3.00
CA ILE A 218 -11.60 -14.74 -2.41
C ILE A 218 -11.32 -13.74 -3.54
N GLN A 219 -12.04 -12.62 -3.52
CA GLN A 219 -11.79 -11.48 -4.39
C GLN A 219 -10.97 -10.44 -3.63
N LEU A 220 -9.75 -10.20 -4.08
CA LEU A 220 -8.88 -9.14 -3.58
C LEU A 220 -9.16 -7.81 -4.27
N PRO A 221 -8.74 -6.67 -3.67
CA PRO A 221 -8.75 -5.39 -4.36
C PRO A 221 -7.91 -5.41 -5.65
N ASP A 222 -8.11 -4.41 -6.51
CA ASP A 222 -7.22 -4.18 -7.65
C ASP A 222 -5.84 -3.80 -7.12
N LEU A 223 -4.87 -4.68 -7.34
CA LEU A 223 -3.48 -4.49 -6.95
C LEU A 223 -2.70 -3.76 -8.05
N SER A 224 -3.35 -3.36 -9.14
CA SER A 224 -2.75 -2.62 -10.23
C SER A 224 -2.11 -1.32 -9.79
N GLU A 225 -0.99 -0.99 -10.43
CA GLU A 225 -0.45 0.36 -10.34
C GLU A 225 -1.42 1.35 -11.03
N PRO A 226 -1.51 2.62 -10.57
CA PRO A 226 -2.27 3.65 -11.28
C PRO A 226 -1.81 3.75 -12.74
N ALA A 227 -2.72 4.11 -13.64
CA ALA A 227 -2.32 4.46 -15.01
C ALA A 227 -1.38 5.68 -14.96
N CYS A 228 -0.45 5.77 -15.92
CA CYS A 228 0.61 6.77 -15.95
C CYS A 228 1.61 6.72 -14.77
N SER A 229 1.66 5.61 -14.05
CA SER A 229 2.71 5.36 -13.04
C SER A 229 4.05 5.02 -13.70
N ARG A 230 5.15 5.08 -12.92
CA ARG A 230 6.47 4.68 -13.42
C ARG A 230 6.50 3.26 -14.01
N GLY A 231 5.76 2.29 -13.47
CA GLY A 231 5.74 0.93 -13.99
C GLY A 231 5.13 0.80 -15.38
N ASP A 232 4.19 1.68 -15.77
CA ASP A 232 3.66 1.72 -17.15
C ASP A 232 4.78 1.99 -18.16
N PHE A 233 5.78 2.76 -17.77
CA PHE A 233 6.86 3.19 -18.65
C PHE A 233 8.14 2.35 -18.52
N ALA A 234 8.18 1.38 -17.61
CA ALA A 234 9.38 0.57 -17.33
C ALA A 234 9.88 -0.25 -18.53
N ARG A 235 9.02 -0.49 -19.52
CA ARG A 235 9.35 -1.21 -20.77
C ARG A 235 9.47 -0.31 -21.99
N VAL A 236 9.30 1.01 -21.83
CA VAL A 236 9.42 1.96 -22.93
C VAL A 236 10.87 2.05 -23.36
N ARG A 237 11.12 1.88 -24.66
CA ARG A 237 12.46 1.94 -25.24
C ARG A 237 12.42 2.56 -26.64
N ILE A 238 13.55 3.10 -27.06
CA ILE A 238 13.75 3.56 -28.43
C ILE A 238 14.50 2.47 -29.19
N HIS A 239 13.96 2.04 -30.33
CA HIS A 239 14.57 1.05 -31.22
C HIS A 239 14.47 1.52 -32.67
N GLY A 240 15.61 1.70 -33.34
CA GLY A 240 15.65 2.17 -34.73
C GLY A 240 14.96 3.53 -34.94
N GLY A 241 15.12 4.46 -33.99
CA GLY A 241 14.47 5.78 -34.02
C GLY A 241 12.97 5.79 -33.74
N ARG A 242 12.36 4.63 -33.45
CA ARG A 242 10.94 4.50 -33.09
C ARG A 242 10.79 4.19 -31.61
N ILE A 243 9.71 4.69 -31.02
CA ILE A 243 9.37 4.39 -29.62
C ILE A 243 8.55 3.10 -29.58
N VAL A 244 9.02 2.14 -28.78
CA VAL A 244 8.29 0.91 -28.46
C VAL A 244 7.73 1.08 -27.05
N ALA A 245 6.41 1.24 -26.95
CA ALA A 245 5.72 1.55 -25.70
C ALA A 245 4.51 0.64 -25.44
N SER A 246 4.54 -0.58 -25.97
CA SER A 246 3.46 -1.56 -25.78
C SER A 246 3.16 -1.77 -24.28
N GLY A 247 1.90 -1.55 -23.90
CA GLY A 247 1.44 -1.71 -22.52
C GLY A 247 1.42 -0.44 -21.67
N VAL A 248 1.83 0.72 -22.20
CA VAL A 248 1.61 2.01 -21.51
C VAL A 248 0.11 2.29 -21.46
N ARG A 249 -0.44 2.38 -20.24
CA ARG A 249 -1.86 2.68 -19.99
C ARG A 249 -2.14 4.18 -19.88
N CYS A 250 -1.09 4.99 -19.93
CA CYS A 250 -1.23 6.44 -19.93
C CYS A 250 -1.87 6.93 -21.22
N GLU A 251 -3.01 7.62 -21.11
CA GLU A 251 -3.76 8.06 -22.29
C GLU A 251 -2.92 8.99 -23.16
N ARG A 252 -2.20 9.94 -22.57
CA ARG A 252 -1.38 10.92 -23.26
C ARG A 252 -0.06 11.17 -22.55
N TRP A 253 1.04 11.09 -23.30
CA TRP A 253 2.37 11.32 -22.75
C TRP A 253 3.35 11.79 -23.83
N PHE A 254 4.49 12.34 -23.41
CA PHE A 254 5.60 12.73 -24.27
C PHE A 254 6.82 11.85 -24.03
N ALA A 255 7.39 11.32 -25.11
CA ALA A 255 8.73 10.79 -25.08
C ALA A 255 9.72 11.90 -25.44
N VAL A 256 10.71 12.13 -24.60
CA VAL A 256 11.74 13.15 -24.83
C VAL A 256 13.10 12.46 -24.93
N ARG A 257 13.87 12.79 -25.97
CA ARG A 257 15.25 12.32 -26.13
C ARG A 257 16.24 13.36 -25.61
N LEU A 258 17.43 12.89 -25.25
CA LEU A 258 18.53 13.74 -24.81
C LEU A 258 19.03 14.69 -25.90
N ASP A 259 18.85 14.36 -27.17
CA ASP A 259 19.12 15.25 -28.31
C ASP A 259 17.99 16.26 -28.56
N GLU A 260 17.18 16.52 -27.52
CA GLU A 260 16.10 17.50 -27.53
C GLU A 260 15.05 17.20 -28.60
N ALA A 261 14.73 15.93 -28.81
CA ALA A 261 13.61 15.54 -29.65
C ALA A 261 12.42 15.12 -28.80
N ILE A 262 11.21 15.56 -29.16
CA ILE A 262 9.96 15.23 -28.46
C ILE A 262 9.00 14.54 -29.41
N ALA A 263 8.36 13.47 -28.94
CA ALA A 263 7.28 12.79 -29.64
C ALA A 263 6.05 12.72 -28.74
N GLN A 264 4.88 13.04 -29.29
CA GLN A 264 3.60 12.86 -28.61
C GLN A 264 3.17 11.40 -28.75
N CYS A 265 2.72 10.82 -27.63
CA CYS A 265 2.28 9.45 -27.54
C CYS A 265 0.86 9.37 -26.98
N ARG A 266 0.11 8.36 -27.43
CA ARG A 266 -1.21 7.98 -26.94
C ARG A 266 -1.24 6.49 -26.64
N GLY A 267 -1.36 6.11 -25.37
CA GLY A 267 -1.19 4.73 -24.93
C GLY A 267 0.17 4.18 -25.38
N GLY A 268 0.16 3.05 -26.09
CA GLY A 268 1.39 2.42 -26.62
C GLY A 268 1.88 2.93 -27.98
N ALA A 269 1.21 3.90 -28.60
CA ALA A 269 1.57 4.44 -29.91
C ALA A 269 2.17 5.84 -29.80
N CYS A 270 3.19 6.13 -30.61
CA CYS A 270 3.86 7.43 -30.62
C CYS A 270 3.99 7.98 -32.05
N GLY A 271 3.91 9.30 -32.16
CA GLY A 271 4.22 10.02 -33.39
C GLY A 271 5.72 10.07 -33.68
N VAL A 272 6.08 10.84 -34.71
CA VAL A 272 7.48 11.10 -35.04
C VAL A 272 8.11 12.05 -34.02
N PHE A 273 9.42 11.90 -33.82
CA PHE A 273 10.20 12.87 -33.06
C PHE A 273 10.27 14.21 -33.81
N LEU A 274 9.95 15.28 -33.09
CA LEU A 274 10.09 16.67 -33.53
C LEU A 274 11.16 17.35 -32.69
N ALA A 275 11.85 18.33 -33.25
CA ALA A 275 12.79 19.13 -32.47
C ALA A 275 12.05 19.88 -31.34
N LEU A 276 12.51 19.72 -30.11
CA LEU A 276 12.13 20.47 -28.92
C LEU A 276 12.74 21.87 -29.01
N LYS A 277 12.35 22.62 -30.04
CA LYS A 277 12.71 24.02 -30.15
C LYS A 277 11.98 24.75 -29.02
N ALA A 278 12.75 25.37 -28.13
CA ALA A 278 12.22 26.43 -27.30
C ALA A 278 11.42 27.37 -28.21
N ALA A 279 10.22 27.77 -27.78
CA ALA A 279 9.55 28.85 -28.49
C ALA A 279 10.58 29.98 -28.62
N PRO A 280 10.68 30.66 -29.79
CA PRO A 280 11.52 31.85 -29.87
C PRO A 280 11.17 32.67 -28.64
N SER A 281 12.18 33.12 -27.90
CA SER A 281 11.99 34.04 -26.79
C SER A 281 11.44 35.33 -27.38
N GLY A 282 10.15 35.31 -27.71
CA GLY A 282 9.35 36.50 -27.83
C GLY A 282 9.55 37.26 -26.53
N PRO A 283 9.50 38.60 -26.59
CA PRO A 283 9.66 39.42 -25.40
C PRO A 283 8.81 38.78 -24.31
N ALA A 284 9.44 38.45 -23.18
CA ALA A 284 8.73 37.87 -22.02
C ALA A 284 7.41 38.62 -21.91
N PRO A 285 6.25 37.92 -21.83
CA PRO A 285 4.96 38.60 -21.75
C PRO A 285 5.15 39.68 -20.71
N ARG A 286 5.14 40.95 -21.15
CA ARG A 286 5.31 42.08 -20.24
C ARG A 286 4.29 41.79 -19.17
N GLU A 287 4.79 41.53 -17.97
CA GLU A 287 3.95 41.41 -16.79
C GLU A 287 3.05 42.64 -16.91
N ALA A 288 1.79 42.42 -17.28
CA ALA A 288 0.89 43.53 -17.54
C ALA A 288 0.95 44.29 -16.24
N GLU A 289 1.53 45.50 -16.26
CA GLU A 289 1.65 46.36 -15.10
C GLU A 289 0.25 46.36 -14.52
N ARG A 290 0.06 45.57 -13.46
CA ARG A 290 -1.23 45.47 -12.83
C ARG A 290 -1.44 46.89 -12.36
N PRO A 291 -2.44 47.63 -12.89
CA PRO A 291 -2.66 49.01 -12.48
C PRO A 291 -2.65 48.99 -10.97
N GLY A 292 -1.67 49.67 -10.37
CA GLY A 292 -1.32 49.49 -8.97
C GLY A 292 -2.60 49.51 -8.17
N ALA A 293 -2.90 48.38 -7.50
CA ALA A 293 -4.16 48.24 -6.79
C ALA A 293 -4.28 49.48 -5.88
N PRO A 294 -5.37 50.24 -5.98
CA PRO A 294 -5.48 51.50 -5.27
C PRO A 294 -5.25 51.23 -3.79
N THR A 295 -4.49 52.10 -3.12
CA THR A 295 -3.97 51.90 -1.76
C THR A 295 -5.04 51.54 -0.72
N TRP A 296 -6.32 51.82 -0.97
CA TRP A 296 -7.42 51.36 -0.09
C TRP A 296 -7.60 49.83 -0.06
N LEU A 297 -7.24 49.12 -1.14
CA LEU A 297 -7.37 47.66 -1.24
C LEU A 297 -6.32 46.93 -0.39
N THR A 298 -5.11 47.49 -0.22
CA THR A 298 -4.11 46.96 0.71
C THR A 298 -4.52 47.16 2.18
N TRP A 299 -5.17 48.28 2.52
CA TRP A 299 -5.72 48.47 3.87
C TRP A 299 -6.88 47.50 4.18
N ALA A 300 -7.73 47.19 3.21
CA ALA A 300 -8.82 46.22 3.38
C ALA A 300 -8.32 44.78 3.63
N ALA A 301 -7.25 44.37 2.94
CA ALA A 301 -6.65 43.05 3.12
C ALA A 301 -5.99 42.87 4.52
N ILE A 302 -5.34 43.92 5.03
CA ILE A 302 -4.78 43.91 6.39
C ILE A 302 -5.90 43.86 7.45
N GLY A 303 -7.01 44.59 7.23
CA GLY A 303 -8.18 44.55 8.12
C GLY A 303 -8.85 43.17 8.18
N LEU A 304 -8.97 42.46 7.05
CA LEU A 304 -9.57 41.12 7.01
C LEU A 304 -8.68 40.06 7.70
N GLY A 305 -7.35 40.21 7.63
CA GLY A 305 -6.40 39.30 8.28
C GLY A 305 -6.46 39.35 9.82
N ALA A 306 -6.70 40.53 10.40
CA ALA A 306 -6.86 40.69 11.84
C ALA A 306 -8.18 40.09 12.37
N ALA A 307 -9.26 40.13 11.59
CA ALA A 307 -10.54 39.54 11.98
C ALA A 307 -10.51 37.99 11.98
N LEU A 308 -9.81 37.38 11.02
CA LEU A 308 -9.72 35.91 10.90
C LEU A 308 -8.81 35.29 11.98
N THR A 309 -7.75 35.99 12.39
CA THR A 309 -6.85 35.53 13.47
C THR A 309 -7.49 35.64 14.85
N ALA A 310 -8.32 36.66 15.11
CA ALA A 310 -9.09 36.74 16.34
C ALA A 310 -10.17 35.64 16.44
N GLY A 311 -10.81 35.28 15.31
CA GLY A 311 -11.81 34.21 15.27
C GLY A 311 -11.24 32.81 15.54
N SER A 312 -9.99 32.54 15.12
CA SER A 312 -9.36 31.23 15.33
C SER A 312 -8.98 30.98 16.79
N LEU A 313 -8.67 32.02 17.56
CA LEU A 313 -8.34 31.87 18.99
C LEU A 313 -9.56 31.48 19.85
N VAL A 314 -10.77 31.88 19.44
CA VAL A 314 -12.01 31.53 20.14
C VAL A 314 -12.42 30.07 19.86
N TYR A 315 -12.11 29.54 18.67
CA TYR A 315 -12.40 28.15 18.34
C TYR A 315 -11.45 27.16 19.04
N ALA A 316 -10.18 27.57 19.27
CA ALA A 316 -9.17 26.72 19.92
C ALA A 316 -9.34 26.61 21.45
N THR A 317 -10.12 27.48 22.10
CA THR A 317 -10.28 27.52 23.56
C THR A 317 -11.45 26.68 24.10
N GLY A 318 -12.10 25.86 23.26
CA GLY A 318 -12.98 24.79 23.73
C GLY A 318 -14.26 25.26 24.46
N ALA A 319 -14.70 26.49 24.25
CA ALA A 319 -15.85 27.08 24.95
C ALA A 319 -17.22 26.44 24.60
N PHE A 320 -17.28 25.42 23.73
CA PHE A 320 -18.50 24.79 23.27
C PHE A 320 -18.57 23.26 23.42
N ASP A 321 -17.63 22.63 24.15
CA ASP A 321 -17.78 21.21 24.51
C ASP A 321 -18.88 21.03 25.56
N LYS A 322 -20.11 20.85 25.09
CA LYS A 322 -21.18 20.23 25.88
C LYS A 322 -21.00 18.71 25.83
N PRO A 323 -20.96 17.99 26.96
CA PRO A 323 -20.89 16.53 26.93
C PRO A 323 -22.18 15.97 26.31
N ALA A 324 -22.03 15.25 25.19
CA ALA A 324 -23.13 14.47 24.62
C ALA A 324 -23.45 13.31 25.57
N HIS A 325 -24.69 13.27 26.06
CA HIS A 325 -25.19 12.16 26.86
C HIS A 325 -25.15 10.86 26.04
N GLU A 326 -24.50 9.86 26.62
CA GLU A 326 -24.36 8.49 26.16
C GLU A 326 -25.75 7.83 26.02
N THR A 327 -26.21 7.57 24.80
CA THR A 327 -27.39 6.71 24.57
C THR A 327 -26.95 5.25 24.58
N ARG A 328 -27.23 4.57 25.69
CA ARG A 328 -27.02 3.14 25.90
C ARG A 328 -28.09 2.36 25.13
N PHE A 329 -27.73 1.63 24.08
CA PHE A 329 -28.61 0.66 23.43
C PHE A 329 -28.49 -0.70 24.15
N VAL A 330 -29.59 -1.15 24.76
CA VAL A 330 -29.72 -2.49 25.34
C VAL A 330 -30.20 -3.43 24.23
N SER A 331 -29.45 -4.51 24.00
CA SER A 331 -29.83 -5.61 23.11
C SER A 331 -30.84 -6.53 23.81
N GLY A 332 -31.98 -6.77 23.17
CA GLY A 332 -32.94 -7.81 23.54
C GLY A 332 -32.81 -8.99 22.59
N GLY A 333 -32.42 -10.15 23.13
CA GLY A 333 -32.31 -11.40 22.39
C GLY A 333 -33.66 -11.98 21.97
N ILE A 334 -33.65 -12.73 20.87
CA ILE A 334 -34.73 -13.66 20.51
C ILE A 334 -34.10 -15.04 20.39
N VAL A 335 -34.58 -15.96 21.24
CA VAL A 335 -34.41 -17.40 21.12
C VAL A 335 -35.47 -17.91 20.15
N VAL A 336 -35.08 -18.62 19.10
CA VAL A 336 -36.01 -19.42 18.29
C VAL A 336 -35.76 -20.88 18.62
N ARG A 337 -36.85 -21.55 19.01
CA ARG A 337 -36.93 -22.99 19.29
C ARG A 337 -36.93 -23.81 18.01
#